data_AF-A0A077RWC0-F1
#
_entry.id   AF-A0A077RWC0-F1
#
_cell.length_a   1.000
_cell.length_b   1.000
_cell.length_c   1.000
_cell.angle_alpha   90.00
_cell.angle_beta   90.00
_cell.angle_gamma   90.00
#
_symmetry.space_group_name_H-M   'P 1'
#
loop_
_entity.id
_entity.type
_entity.pdbx_description
1 polymer ?
#
loop_
_entity_poly.entity_id
_entity_poly.type
_entity_poly.pdbx_seq_one_letter_code
_entity_poly.pdbx_strand_id
1 'polypeptide(L)'
;MKAGGSHHKIIGLGVHYTREDEPPQMVTVLPKRLNEMLKHEKLFTFAGFTIEGDKEKMKMPGLQTINPNKYVDIQRFWRVPYTGKEYDSLTDVAASVIHPFYKGMKKNIDTQEDHKLWVISPLPDKFIEYAGKDAYAMFKSWNIIDNITNGREIAKAREVDHYYDRPFRPF
;
A
#
# COMPACT_ATOMS: atom_id res chain seq x y z
N MET A 1 -19.23 14.74 -12.33
CA MET A 1 -19.41 13.28 -12.34
C MET A 1 -18.17 12.61 -12.92
N LYS A 2 -17.43 11.80 -12.15
CA LYS A 2 -16.58 10.76 -12.76
C LYS A 2 -17.46 9.53 -12.94
N ALA A 3 -17.94 9.36 -14.17
CA ALA A 3 -18.61 8.15 -14.60
C ALA A 3 -17.57 7.05 -14.82
N GLY A 4 -17.92 5.81 -14.50
CA GLY A 4 -17.22 4.61 -14.98
C GLY A 4 -16.06 4.16 -14.11
N GLY A 5 -16.27 3.03 -13.43
CA GLY A 5 -15.22 2.24 -12.84
C GLY A 5 -14.17 1.86 -13.87
N SER A 6 -13.03 2.53 -13.84
CA SER A 6 -11.80 1.89 -14.26
C SER A 6 -11.50 0.87 -13.17
N HIS A 7 -11.57 -0.43 -13.50
CA HIS A 7 -11.09 -1.50 -12.63
C HIS A 7 -9.58 -1.34 -12.44
N HIS A 8 -9.16 -0.34 -11.67
CA HIS A 8 -7.78 -0.21 -11.23
C HIS A 8 -7.51 -1.39 -10.33
N LYS A 9 -6.66 -2.30 -10.80
CA LYS A 9 -6.18 -3.39 -9.97
C LYS A 9 -5.18 -2.79 -8.99
N ILE A 10 -5.59 -2.65 -7.75
CA ILE A 10 -4.70 -2.19 -6.68
C ILE A 10 -3.80 -3.37 -6.26
N ILE A 11 -2.51 -3.10 -6.14
CA ILE A 11 -1.53 -4.04 -5.62
C ILE A 11 -0.84 -3.39 -4.42
N GLY A 12 -0.83 -4.07 -3.28
CA GLY A 12 0.00 -3.67 -2.14
C GLY A 12 1.46 -3.99 -2.45
N LEU A 13 2.35 -3.00 -2.35
CA LEU A 13 3.77 -3.17 -2.63
C LEU A 13 4.61 -2.72 -1.44
N GLY A 14 5.47 -3.60 -0.95
CA GLY A 14 6.51 -3.29 0.03
C GLY A 14 7.88 -3.61 -0.53
N VAL A 15 8.86 -2.74 -0.27
CA VAL A 15 10.28 -3.01 -0.57
C VAL A 15 11.01 -3.16 0.75
N HIS A 16 11.83 -4.22 0.84
CA HIS A 16 12.68 -4.47 2.00
C HIS A 16 14.14 -4.47 1.56
N TYR A 17 14.98 -3.78 2.33
CA TYR A 17 16.40 -3.56 2.03
C TYR A 17 17.22 -3.57 3.33
N THR A 18 18.50 -3.88 3.21
CA THR A 18 19.49 -3.76 4.30
C THR A 18 19.86 -2.28 4.53
N ARG A 19 20.45 -1.95 5.69
CA ARG A 19 20.87 -0.59 6.04
C ARG A 19 21.83 0.03 5.00
N GLU A 20 21.87 1.36 4.98
CA GLU A 20 22.44 2.24 3.94
C GLU A 20 23.94 2.07 3.66
N ASP A 21 24.65 1.41 4.56
CA ASP A 21 26.09 1.25 4.61
C ASP A 21 26.64 0.08 3.78
N GLU A 22 25.77 -0.78 3.24
CA GLU A 22 26.16 -1.82 2.27
C GLU A 22 25.56 -1.53 0.88
N PRO A 23 26.36 -1.55 -0.21
CA PRO A 23 25.84 -1.36 -1.56
C PRO A 23 24.76 -2.42 -1.83
N PRO A 24 23.66 -2.10 -2.54
CA PRO A 24 22.60 -3.06 -2.81
C PRO A 24 23.18 -4.27 -3.56
N GLN A 25 23.43 -5.37 -2.84
CA GLN A 25 24.16 -6.51 -3.39
C GLN A 25 23.29 -7.41 -4.25
N MET A 26 21.97 -7.15 -4.34
CA MET A 26 21.08 -7.99 -5.11
C MET A 26 20.47 -7.18 -6.27
N VAL A 27 21.15 -7.28 -7.42
CA VAL A 27 20.49 -7.15 -8.72
C VAL A 27 19.49 -8.30 -8.81
N THR A 28 18.33 -8.11 -8.19
CA THR A 28 17.21 -9.04 -8.36
C THR A 28 16.74 -8.84 -9.78
N VAL A 29 17.11 -9.75 -10.68
CA VAL A 29 16.53 -9.81 -12.01
C VAL A 29 15.06 -10.21 -11.83
N LEU A 30 14.20 -9.20 -11.73
CA LEU A 30 12.75 -9.38 -11.68
C LEU A 30 12.33 -10.24 -12.87
N PRO A 31 11.53 -11.31 -12.66
CA PRO A 31 10.97 -12.08 -13.77
C PRO A 31 10.29 -11.15 -14.77
N LYS A 32 10.46 -11.41 -16.08
CA LYS A 32 9.98 -10.55 -17.17
C LYS A 32 8.52 -10.10 -16.98
N ARG A 33 7.63 -11.03 -16.61
CA ARG A 33 6.21 -10.75 -16.35
C ARG A 33 5.97 -9.77 -15.21
N LEU A 34 6.75 -9.87 -14.14
CA LEU A 34 6.66 -8.95 -13.01
C LEU A 34 7.14 -7.55 -13.43
N ASN A 35 8.24 -7.47 -14.17
CA ASN A 35 8.74 -6.22 -14.73
C ASN A 35 7.70 -5.56 -15.67
N GLU A 36 7.06 -6.33 -16.54
CA GLU A 36 5.97 -5.83 -17.41
C GLU A 36 4.77 -5.32 -16.61
N MET A 37 4.35 -6.03 -15.55
CA MET A 37 3.27 -5.60 -14.66
C MET A 37 3.61 -4.29 -13.94
N LEU A 38 4.83 -4.17 -13.42
CA LEU A 38 5.34 -3.00 -12.71
C LEU A 38 5.43 -1.76 -13.61
N LYS A 39 5.75 -1.94 -14.90
CA LYS A 39 5.81 -0.88 -15.91
C LYS A 39 4.46 -0.54 -16.53
N HIS A 40 3.42 -1.32 -16.26
CA HIS A 40 2.17 -1.22 -16.99
C HIS A 40 1.45 0.13 -16.71
N GLU A 41 1.17 0.89 -17.77
CA GLU A 41 0.76 2.30 -17.63
C GLU A 41 -0.71 2.52 -17.22
N LYS A 42 -1.61 1.56 -17.48
CA LYS A 42 -3.06 1.80 -17.36
C LYS A 42 -3.78 0.97 -16.29
N LEU A 43 -3.43 -0.30 -16.13
CA LEU A 43 -4.26 -1.25 -15.37
C LEU A 43 -3.99 -1.30 -13.86
N PHE A 44 -2.79 -0.94 -13.43
CA PHE A 44 -2.37 -1.13 -12.04
C PHE A 44 -2.12 0.19 -11.32
N THR A 45 -2.49 0.20 -10.05
CA THR A 45 -2.15 1.23 -9.07
C THR A 45 -1.49 0.54 -7.89
N PHE A 46 -0.35 1.06 -7.42
CA PHE A 46 0.41 0.47 -6.33
C PHE A 46 0.12 1.24 -5.05
N ALA A 47 -0.48 0.57 -4.07
CA ALA A 47 -0.67 1.11 -2.73
C ALA A 47 0.59 0.84 -1.92
N GLY A 48 1.16 1.90 -1.37
CA GLY A 48 2.33 1.85 -0.50
C GLY A 48 2.15 2.71 0.75
N PHE A 49 3.17 2.70 1.59
CA PHE A 49 3.18 3.45 2.85
C PHE A 49 4.53 4.16 2.99
N THR A 50 4.55 5.49 3.19
CA THR A 50 5.82 6.26 3.21
C THR A 50 6.64 6.08 1.92
N ILE A 51 5.95 6.01 0.78
CA ILE A 51 6.49 5.53 -0.50
C ILE A 51 7.64 6.38 -1.09
N GLU A 52 7.89 7.59 -0.58
CA GLU A 52 8.95 8.44 -1.11
C GLU A 52 10.35 7.83 -0.92
N GLY A 53 10.62 7.22 0.23
CA GLY A 53 11.88 6.48 0.46
C GLY A 53 12.00 5.27 -0.48
N ASP A 54 10.91 4.52 -0.64
CA ASP A 54 10.86 3.38 -1.56
C ASP A 54 11.10 3.81 -3.01
N LYS A 55 10.51 4.94 -3.44
CA LYS A 55 10.73 5.51 -4.78
C LYS A 55 12.20 5.83 -5.02
N GLU A 56 12.90 6.37 -4.03
CA GLU A 56 14.33 6.64 -4.14
C GLU A 56 15.13 5.35 -4.32
N LYS A 57 14.82 4.30 -3.54
CA LYS A 57 15.45 2.98 -3.68
C LYS A 57 15.14 2.36 -5.05
N MET A 58 13.93 2.53 -5.57
CA MET A 58 13.54 2.03 -6.90
C MET A 58 14.21 2.77 -8.07
N LYS A 59 14.74 3.99 -7.85
CA LYS A 59 15.54 4.69 -8.87
C LYS A 59 16.94 4.08 -9.01
N MET A 60 17.37 3.21 -8.10
CA MET A 60 18.68 2.55 -8.17
C MET A 60 18.79 1.65 -9.42
N PRO A 61 19.97 1.59 -10.06
CA PRO A 61 20.20 0.71 -11.21
C PRO A 61 19.78 -0.74 -10.90
N GLY A 62 19.00 -1.36 -11.79
CA GLY A 62 18.46 -2.71 -11.61
C GLY A 62 17.04 -2.80 -11.02
N LEU A 63 16.53 -1.73 -10.39
CA LEU A 63 15.17 -1.67 -9.84
C LEU A 63 14.25 -0.63 -10.52
N GLN A 64 14.77 0.11 -11.52
CA GLN A 64 14.09 1.17 -12.30
C GLN A 64 12.91 0.68 -13.16
N THR A 65 11.88 0.15 -12.50
CA THR A 65 10.84 -0.63 -13.17
C THR A 65 9.43 -0.16 -12.87
N ILE A 66 9.23 0.74 -11.89
CA ILE A 66 7.88 1.13 -11.49
C ILE A 66 7.61 2.58 -11.88
N ASN A 67 6.45 2.82 -12.50
CA ASN A 67 6.01 4.16 -12.84
C ASN A 67 5.73 4.96 -11.54
N PRO A 68 6.50 6.04 -11.24
CA PRO A 68 6.38 6.77 -9.97
C PRO A 68 5.01 7.46 -9.79
N ASN A 69 4.27 7.67 -10.89
CA ASN A 69 2.95 8.30 -10.88
C ASN A 69 1.80 7.33 -10.55
N LYS A 70 2.09 6.04 -10.35
CA LYS A 70 1.09 5.01 -10.02
C LYS A 70 1.05 4.63 -8.54
N TYR A 71 1.82 5.33 -7.73
CA TYR A 71 1.81 5.13 -6.30
C TYR A 71 0.75 5.94 -5.62
N VAL A 72 0.02 5.26 -4.74
CA VAL A 72 -0.83 5.86 -3.75
C VAL A 72 -0.18 5.64 -2.39
N ASP A 73 0.16 6.75 -1.74
CA ASP A 73 0.69 6.73 -0.39
C ASP A 73 -0.47 6.77 0.60
N ILE A 74 -0.81 5.63 1.21
CA ILE A 74 -1.94 5.50 2.14
C ILE A 74 -1.85 6.57 3.25
N GLN A 75 -0.64 6.88 3.72
CA GLN A 75 -0.38 7.86 4.75
C GLN A 75 -0.73 9.30 4.31
N ARG A 76 -0.89 9.60 3.03
CA ARG A 76 -1.37 10.93 2.59
C ARG A 76 -2.88 11.03 2.51
N PHE A 77 -3.57 9.90 2.41
CA PHE A 77 -5.03 9.84 2.23
C PHE A 77 -5.79 9.54 3.52
N TRP A 78 -5.13 8.94 4.51
CA TRP A 78 -5.77 8.55 5.76
C TRP A 78 -4.90 8.81 6.97
N ARG A 79 -5.57 9.21 8.06
CA ARG A 79 -5.01 9.34 9.41
C ARG A 79 -5.86 8.49 10.33
N VAL A 80 -5.21 7.76 11.23
CA VAL A 80 -5.92 6.97 12.23
C VAL A 80 -6.57 7.96 13.22
N PRO A 81 -7.90 7.89 13.39
CA PRO A 81 -8.58 8.79 14.31
C PRO A 81 -8.07 8.62 15.75
N TYR A 82 -8.00 9.73 16.49
CA TYR A 82 -7.77 9.75 17.94
C TYR A 82 -6.42 9.20 18.42
N THR A 83 -5.41 9.05 17.55
CA THR A 83 -4.06 8.61 17.95
C THR A 83 -3.20 9.75 18.49
N GLY A 84 -3.49 10.99 18.09
CA GLY A 84 -2.69 12.17 18.44
C GLY A 84 -1.29 12.18 17.81
N LYS A 85 -0.96 11.20 16.97
CA LYS A 85 0.33 11.11 16.26
C LYS A 85 0.31 12.00 15.01
N GLU A 86 1.45 12.61 14.71
CA GLU A 86 1.62 13.37 13.45
C GLU A 86 1.57 12.44 12.22
N TYR A 87 2.17 11.25 12.38
CA TYR A 87 2.22 10.20 11.37
C TYR A 87 1.88 8.85 11.99
N ASP A 88 0.91 8.17 11.40
CA ASP A 88 0.57 6.79 11.75
C ASP A 88 1.43 5.83 10.92
N SER A 89 1.85 4.72 11.52
CA SER A 89 2.53 3.64 10.80
C SER A 89 1.53 2.74 10.07
N LEU A 90 2.02 1.90 9.15
CA LEU A 90 1.19 0.88 8.51
C LEU A 90 0.51 -0.03 9.55
N THR A 91 1.18 -0.36 10.66
CA THR A 91 0.60 -1.21 11.71
C THR A 91 -0.51 -0.50 12.46
N ASP A 92 -0.39 0.81 12.70
CA ASP A 92 -1.45 1.64 13.28
C ASP A 92 -2.68 1.67 12.34
N VAL A 93 -2.46 1.94 11.04
CA VAL A 93 -3.55 1.98 10.04
C VAL A 93 -4.22 0.63 9.91
N ALA A 94 -3.46 -0.44 9.70
CA ALA A 94 -4.01 -1.78 9.54
C ALA A 94 -4.74 -2.26 10.81
N ALA A 95 -4.24 -1.90 12.00
CA ALA A 95 -4.92 -2.20 13.26
C ALA A 95 -6.26 -1.47 13.39
N SER A 96 -6.35 -0.26 12.85
CA SER A 96 -7.56 0.56 12.87
C SER A 96 -8.61 0.14 11.84
N VAL A 97 -8.20 -0.19 10.60
CA VAL A 97 -9.16 -0.40 9.51
C VAL A 97 -9.38 -1.87 9.15
N ILE A 98 -8.43 -2.76 9.49
CA ILE A 98 -8.55 -4.20 9.22
C ILE A 98 -8.86 -4.97 10.51
N HIS A 99 -7.90 -5.03 11.43
CA HIS A 99 -8.04 -5.80 12.66
C HIS A 99 -6.89 -5.51 13.66
N PRO A 100 -7.14 -5.43 14.99
CA PRO A 100 -6.10 -5.15 16.00
C PRO A 100 -4.89 -6.08 15.98
N PHE A 101 -5.03 -7.28 15.41
CA PHE A 101 -3.94 -8.24 15.17
C PHE A 101 -2.70 -7.59 14.51
N TYR A 102 -2.90 -6.66 13.58
CA TYR A 102 -1.81 -6.03 12.85
C TYR A 102 -0.90 -5.14 13.72
N LYS A 103 -1.34 -4.73 14.91
CA LYS A 103 -0.51 -3.95 15.85
C LYS A 103 0.78 -4.67 16.25
N GLY A 104 0.76 -6.01 16.24
CA GLY A 104 1.90 -6.85 16.59
C GLY A 104 2.67 -7.44 15.40
N MET A 105 2.35 -7.09 14.16
CA MET A 105 2.84 -7.85 12.99
C MET A 105 4.37 -7.79 12.78
N LYS A 106 5.04 -6.75 13.29
CA LYS A 106 6.50 -6.55 13.16
C LYS A 106 7.33 -7.15 14.30
N LYS A 107 6.71 -7.64 15.37
CA LYS A 107 7.41 -7.98 16.63
C LYS A 107 8.52 -9.01 16.51
N ASN A 108 8.52 -9.84 15.48
CA ASN A 108 9.44 -10.98 15.32
C ASN A 108 10.48 -10.81 14.19
N ILE A 109 10.52 -9.63 13.55
CA ILE A 109 11.37 -9.37 12.37
C ILE A 109 12.01 -7.97 12.39
N ASP A 110 11.96 -7.26 13.52
CA ASP A 110 12.40 -5.86 13.64
C ASP A 110 13.65 -5.68 14.51
N THR A 111 14.46 -6.73 14.65
CA THR A 111 15.76 -6.62 15.33
C THR A 111 16.84 -6.11 14.36
N GLN A 112 17.92 -5.55 14.90
CA GLN A 112 19.04 -5.06 14.09
C GLN A 112 19.74 -6.20 13.33
N GLU A 113 19.75 -7.40 13.91
CA GLU A 113 20.24 -8.63 13.29
C GLU A 113 19.34 -9.06 12.14
N ASP A 114 18.02 -8.95 12.31
CA ASP A 114 17.04 -9.31 11.29
C ASP A 114 17.12 -8.43 10.05
N HIS A 115 17.44 -7.14 10.22
CA HIS A 115 17.62 -6.22 9.09
C HIS A 115 18.75 -6.63 8.14
N LYS A 116 19.71 -7.45 8.60
CA LYS A 116 20.81 -7.99 7.77
C LYS A 116 20.41 -9.22 6.96
N LEU A 117 19.29 -9.86 7.29
CA LEU A 117 18.89 -11.14 6.71
C LEU A 117 18.01 -10.99 5.44
N TRP A 118 17.70 -9.77 5.01
CA TRP A 118 16.92 -9.55 3.78
C TRP A 118 17.68 -9.86 2.48
N VAL A 119 19.02 -10.00 2.56
CA VAL A 119 19.88 -10.30 1.41
C VAL A 119 20.31 -11.77 1.34
N ILE A 120 19.95 -12.60 2.32
CA ILE A 120 20.34 -14.02 2.32
C ILE A 120 19.38 -14.87 1.47
N SER A 121 19.94 -15.88 0.80
CA SER A 121 19.20 -16.85 0.00
C SER A 121 19.59 -18.28 0.42
N PRO A 122 18.62 -19.17 0.72
CA PRO A 122 17.18 -18.93 0.71
C PRO A 122 16.74 -17.96 1.83
N LEU A 123 15.70 -17.17 1.55
CA LEU A 123 15.12 -16.24 2.53
C LEU A 123 14.40 -17.04 3.63
N PRO A 124 14.63 -16.77 4.93
CA PRO A 124 13.97 -17.52 5.99
C PRO A 124 12.45 -17.33 5.99
N ASP A 125 11.70 -18.38 6.35
CA ASP A 125 10.22 -18.40 6.30
C ASP A 125 9.56 -17.22 7.02
N LYS A 126 10.12 -16.78 8.15
CA LYS A 126 9.60 -15.62 8.90
C LYS A 126 9.56 -14.32 8.09
N PHE A 127 10.52 -14.13 7.18
CA PHE A 127 10.58 -12.96 6.31
C PHE A 127 9.62 -13.07 5.12
N ILE A 128 9.46 -14.27 4.57
CA ILE A 128 8.45 -14.55 3.53
C ILE A 128 7.04 -14.30 4.08
N GLU A 129 6.76 -14.82 5.27
CA GLU A 129 5.49 -14.62 5.97
C GLU A 129 5.25 -13.14 6.27
N TYR A 130 6.27 -12.43 6.77
CA TYR A 130 6.16 -11.01 7.04
C TYR A 130 5.90 -10.20 5.78
N ALA A 131 6.68 -10.39 4.71
CA ALA A 131 6.50 -9.67 3.45
C ALA A 131 5.10 -9.86 2.87
N GLY A 132 4.55 -11.09 2.97
CA GLY A 132 3.17 -11.37 2.60
C GLY A 132 2.15 -10.63 3.46
N LYS A 133 2.33 -10.59 4.78
CA LYS A 133 1.47 -9.83 5.71
C LYS A 133 1.54 -8.33 5.44
N ASP A 134 2.72 -7.79 5.18
CA ASP A 134 2.98 -6.37 4.90
C ASP A 134 2.27 -5.92 3.62
N ALA A 135 2.47 -6.66 2.52
CA ALA A 135 1.79 -6.41 1.25
C ALA A 135 0.26 -6.52 1.37
N TYR A 136 -0.23 -7.54 2.07
CA TYR A 136 -1.68 -7.72 2.28
C TYR A 136 -2.27 -6.60 3.13
N ALA A 137 -1.59 -6.19 4.20
CA ALA A 137 -2.04 -5.09 5.07
C ALA A 137 -2.18 -3.80 4.26
N MET A 138 -1.23 -3.48 3.37
CA MET A 138 -1.32 -2.32 2.48
C MET A 138 -2.51 -2.43 1.51
N PHE A 139 -2.61 -3.54 0.77
CA PHE A 139 -3.69 -3.77 -0.18
C PHE A 139 -5.06 -3.65 0.48
N LYS A 140 -5.26 -4.33 1.61
CA LYS A 140 -6.56 -4.38 2.27
C LYS A 140 -6.90 -3.05 2.94
N SER A 141 -5.93 -2.36 3.55
CA SER A 141 -6.15 -1.04 4.14
C SER A 141 -6.60 -0.04 3.07
N TRP A 142 -5.89 0.02 1.94
CA TRP A 142 -6.26 0.92 0.85
C TRP A 142 -7.67 0.63 0.32
N ASN A 143 -8.01 -0.63 0.06
CA ASN A 143 -9.35 -0.98 -0.43
C ASN A 143 -10.46 -0.55 0.54
N ILE A 144 -10.25 -0.69 1.85
CA ILE A 144 -11.25 -0.26 2.84
C ILE A 144 -11.35 1.28 2.86
N ILE A 145 -10.21 1.96 2.92
CA ILE A 145 -10.14 3.43 2.96
C ILE A 145 -10.75 4.06 1.71
N ASP A 146 -10.42 3.54 0.52
CA ASP A 146 -10.94 4.01 -0.76
C ASP A 146 -12.46 3.83 -0.84
N ASN A 147 -12.97 2.67 -0.42
CA ASN A 147 -14.41 2.42 -0.34
C ASN A 147 -15.14 3.38 0.62
N ILE A 148 -14.59 3.61 1.81
CA ILE A 148 -15.16 4.55 2.79
C ILE A 148 -15.18 5.97 2.22
N THR A 149 -14.07 6.39 1.62
CA THR A 149 -13.91 7.75 1.07
C THR A 149 -14.86 7.97 -0.11
N ASN A 150 -14.91 7.04 -1.06
CA ASN A 150 -15.81 7.11 -2.20
C ASN A 150 -17.29 7.07 -1.76
N GLY A 151 -17.64 6.20 -0.82
CA GLY A 151 -18.98 6.13 -0.24
C GLY A 151 -19.41 7.46 0.40
N ARG A 152 -18.49 8.10 1.13
CA ARG A 152 -18.71 9.42 1.74
C ARG A 152 -18.94 10.51 0.70
N GLU A 153 -18.14 10.57 -0.36
CA GLU A 153 -18.30 11.58 -1.42
C GLU A 153 -19.61 11.39 -2.20
N ILE A 154 -20.01 10.15 -2.46
CA ILE A 154 -21.32 9.85 -3.07
C ILE A 154 -22.46 10.32 -2.16
N ALA A 155 -22.36 10.06 -0.85
CA ALA A 155 -23.38 10.50 0.11
C ALA A 155 -23.53 12.03 0.11
N LYS A 156 -22.42 12.77 0.21
CA LYS A 156 -22.43 14.24 0.13
C LYS A 156 -23.03 14.76 -1.18
N ALA A 157 -22.65 14.15 -2.31
CA ALA A 157 -23.19 14.56 -3.60
C ALA A 157 -24.71 14.37 -3.69
N ARG A 158 -25.25 13.30 -3.08
CA ARG A 158 -26.70 13.05 -3.00
C ARG A 158 -27.43 14.03 -2.08
N GLU A 159 -26.80 14.45 -0.99
CA GLU A 159 -27.33 15.50 -0.10
C GLU A 159 -27.46 16.83 -0.85
N VAL A 160 -26.43 17.24 -1.60
CA VAL A 160 -26.45 18.48 -2.39
C VAL A 160 -27.48 18.45 -3.53
N ASP A 161 -27.70 17.28 -4.14
CA ASP A 161 -28.65 17.09 -5.24
C ASP A 161 -30.11 16.87 -4.77
N HIS A 162 -30.39 17.13 -3.48
CA HIS A 162 -31.70 16.92 -2.85
C HIS A 162 -32.28 15.55 -3.19
N TYR A 163 -31.42 14.53 -3.32
CA TYR A 163 -31.80 13.24 -3.88
C TYR A 163 -32.89 12.57 -3.03
N TYR A 164 -32.80 12.72 -1.71
CA TYR A 164 -33.75 12.17 -0.74
C TYR A 164 -35.07 12.95 -0.68
N ASP A 165 -35.15 14.16 -1.23
CA ASP A 165 -36.39 14.95 -1.30
C ASP A 165 -37.25 14.54 -2.52
N ARG A 166 -36.73 13.68 -3.40
CA ARG A 166 -37.49 13.17 -4.54
C ARG A 166 -38.56 12.19 -4.04
N PRO A 167 -39.83 12.36 -4.45
CA PRO A 167 -40.87 11.43 -4.09
C PRO A 167 -40.50 10.02 -4.55
N PHE A 168 -40.53 9.06 -3.62
CA PHE A 168 -40.29 7.66 -3.92
C PHE A 168 -41.32 7.20 -4.97
N ARG A 169 -40.84 6.85 -6.17
CA ARG A 169 -41.68 6.25 -7.21
C ARG A 169 -41.38 4.76 -7.29
N PRO A 170 -42.20 3.90 -6.67
CA PRO A 170 -42.18 2.49 -7.03
C PRO A 170 -42.71 2.35 -8.47
N PHE A 171 -42.14 1.39 -9.20
CA PHE A 171 -42.50 1.08 -10.59
C PHE A 171 -43.99 0.77 -10.75
#